data_AF-A0A7Y8KR73-F1
#
_entry.id   AF-A0A7Y8KR73-F1
#
_cell.length_a   1.000
_cell.length_b   1.000
_cell.length_c   1.000
_cell.angle_alpha   90.00
_cell.angle_beta   90.00
_cell.angle_gamma   90.00
#
_symmetry.space_group_name_H-M   'P 1'
#
loop_
_entity.id
_entity.type
_entity.pdbx_description
1 polymer ?
#
loop_
_entity_poly.entity_id
_entity_poly.type
_entity_poly.pdbx_seq_one_letter_code
_entity_poly.pdbx_strand_id
1 'polypeptide(L)'
;MIISPPAIHHSLYSINSDSPPTNNEVADAPIAIRTKRGIADKYRLWPQNSTITIAFMDTSPAHRAIIQKHIEKNYAPLINLKLKFVEGTQGDIRISTSADIAGDWSIVGTGALTEPANEPTMHLDPHKAEDIFKMNILHEFGHALGLRHEHQHPDRTLDFNLPRLYELYKKKFNLDTIDVHEQILEKLKPADIIASDYDPKSIMHYNLSRLILWKQKTTGYNFTLSNNDKALLRSIYPRPEPESVPVRRPR
;
A
#
# COMPACT_ATOMS: atom_id res chain seq x y z
N MET A 1 21.26 -27.10 -2.92
CA MET A 1 21.05 -25.73 -2.41
C MET A 1 19.75 -25.24 -3.01
N ILE A 2 18.70 -25.11 -2.21
CA ILE A 2 17.36 -24.75 -2.70
C ILE A 2 17.36 -23.23 -2.79
N ILE A 3 17.53 -22.73 -4.01
CA ILE A 3 17.40 -21.31 -4.33
C ILE A 3 15.89 -21.09 -4.46
N SER A 4 15.27 -20.54 -3.41
CA SER A 4 13.89 -20.03 -3.52
C SER A 4 13.86 -18.99 -4.64
N PRO A 5 12.93 -19.07 -5.60
CA PRO A 5 12.79 -18.05 -6.63
C PRO A 5 12.54 -16.68 -5.97
N PRO A 6 13.03 -15.58 -6.56
CA PRO A 6 12.72 -14.25 -6.07
C PRO A 6 11.20 -14.09 -6.08
N ALA A 7 10.62 -13.69 -4.95
CA ALA A 7 9.22 -13.32 -4.88
C ALA A 7 8.98 -12.24 -5.93
N ILE A 8 8.20 -12.57 -6.95
CA ILE A 8 7.90 -11.66 -8.05
C ILE A 8 6.97 -10.58 -7.49
N HIS A 9 7.55 -9.51 -6.98
CA HIS A 9 6.86 -8.31 -6.54
C HIS A 9 6.44 -7.49 -7.77
N HIS A 10 5.55 -8.00 -8.62
CA HIS A 10 4.91 -7.18 -9.65
C HIS A 10 3.46 -6.92 -9.25
N SER A 11 3.05 -5.65 -9.12
CA SER A 11 1.62 -5.33 -9.26
C SER A 11 1.20 -5.77 -10.66
N LEU A 12 0.29 -6.75 -10.74
CA LEU A 12 -0.13 -7.43 -11.97
C LEU A 12 -0.99 -6.56 -12.90
N TYR A 13 -0.89 -5.23 -12.86
CA TYR A 13 -1.83 -4.34 -13.54
C TYR A 13 -1.16 -3.29 -14.42
N SER A 14 -0.98 -3.64 -15.71
CA SER A 14 -1.01 -2.68 -16.81
C SER A 14 -2.45 -2.53 -17.33
N ILE A 15 -2.88 -1.29 -17.48
CA ILE A 15 -4.26 -0.84 -17.75
C ILE A 15 -4.70 -1.12 -19.19
N ASN A 16 -5.97 -1.50 -19.39
CA ASN A 16 -6.73 -1.26 -20.62
C ASN A 16 -7.91 -0.37 -20.24
N SER A 17 -7.92 0.87 -20.73
CA SER A 17 -8.88 1.91 -20.39
C SER A 17 -10.15 1.77 -21.24
N ASP A 18 -11.27 1.41 -20.63
CA ASP A 18 -12.62 1.73 -21.15
C ASP A 18 -13.69 1.37 -20.12
N SER A 19 -14.08 2.33 -19.27
CA SER A 19 -15.44 2.46 -18.70
C SER A 19 -15.55 3.68 -17.76
N PRO A 20 -16.58 4.53 -17.89
CA PRO A 20 -16.78 5.72 -17.06
C PRO A 20 -17.47 5.40 -15.71
N PRO A 21 -17.23 6.19 -14.65
CA PRO A 21 -17.83 5.99 -13.32
C PRO A 21 -19.25 6.55 -13.22
N THR A 22 -20.14 5.83 -12.52
CA THR A 22 -21.47 6.34 -12.13
C THR A 22 -21.59 6.40 -10.60
N ASN A 23 -21.83 7.61 -10.10
CA ASN A 23 -22.18 7.90 -8.71
C ASN A 23 -23.70 7.85 -8.54
N ASN A 24 -24.17 7.36 -7.39
CA ASN A 24 -25.46 7.73 -6.81
C ASN A 24 -25.42 7.53 -5.29
N GLU A 25 -25.68 8.61 -4.54
CA GLU A 25 -25.88 8.68 -3.09
C GLU A 25 -27.37 8.60 -2.75
N VAL A 26 -27.72 8.00 -1.60
CA VAL A 26 -28.81 8.47 -0.69
C VAL A 26 -28.46 8.07 0.76
N ALA A 27 -28.70 9.00 1.71
CA ALA A 27 -28.47 8.95 3.18
C ALA A 27 -29.68 8.32 3.95
N ASP A 28 -29.79 8.14 5.28
CA ASP A 28 -28.96 8.29 6.50
C ASP A 28 -29.67 7.53 7.65
N ALA A 29 -28.97 7.04 8.68
CA ALA A 29 -29.49 6.85 10.05
C ALA A 29 -28.36 6.52 11.07
N PRO A 30 -28.44 7.00 12.33
CA PRO A 30 -27.30 7.06 13.25
C PRO A 30 -27.14 5.80 14.10
N ILE A 31 -25.91 5.50 14.57
CA ILE A 31 -25.55 5.10 15.95
C ILE A 31 -24.09 4.57 16.03
N ALA A 32 -23.42 4.95 17.11
CA ALA A 32 -22.14 4.47 17.69
C ALA A 32 -20.82 4.96 17.07
N ILE A 33 -20.24 5.97 17.74
CA ILE A 33 -18.87 6.43 17.55
C ILE A 33 -17.91 5.40 18.19
N ARG A 34 -17.25 4.54 17.39
CA ARG A 34 -15.98 3.89 17.79
C ARG A 34 -15.11 3.38 16.61
N THR A 35 -14.09 4.17 16.33
CA THR A 35 -12.70 3.89 15.85
C THR A 35 -12.42 3.01 14.62
N LYS A 36 -12.11 3.72 13.52
CA LYS A 36 -10.99 3.67 12.54
C LYS A 36 -10.20 2.36 12.28
N ARG A 37 -10.03 1.95 10.99
CA ARG A 37 -9.58 0.60 10.58
C ARG A 37 -8.57 0.41 9.38
N GLY A 38 -8.12 -0.79 8.93
CA GLY A 38 -6.96 -1.05 7.99
C GLY A 38 -5.95 -2.15 8.42
N ILE A 39 -5.00 -2.63 7.56
CA ILE A 39 -4.01 -3.71 7.85
C ILE A 39 -2.49 -3.41 7.66
N ALA A 40 -1.63 -3.85 8.60
CA ALA A 40 -0.15 -3.75 8.55
C ALA A 40 0.58 -5.01 9.05
N ASP A 41 1.80 -5.25 8.55
CA ASP A 41 2.72 -6.30 9.02
C ASP A 41 3.43 -5.84 10.31
N LYS A 42 3.19 -6.54 11.42
CA LYS A 42 3.67 -6.11 12.74
C LYS A 42 5.19 -6.26 12.92
N TYR A 43 5.84 -7.10 12.10
CA TYR A 43 7.27 -7.41 12.21
C TYR A 43 8.13 -6.55 11.28
N ARG A 44 7.50 -5.82 10.35
CA ARG A 44 8.20 -5.01 9.35
C ARG A 44 8.03 -3.51 9.55
N LEU A 45 7.57 -3.07 10.72
CA LEU A 45 7.43 -1.65 11.02
C LEU A 45 8.80 -1.00 11.28
N TRP A 46 8.94 0.26 10.87
CA TRP A 46 10.12 1.05 11.17
C TRP A 46 10.18 1.42 12.67
N PRO A 47 11.37 1.55 13.26
CA PRO A 47 11.50 2.05 14.63
C PRO A 47 10.87 3.44 14.79
N GLN A 48 10.15 3.65 15.89
CA GLN A 48 9.51 4.94 16.18
C GLN A 48 10.53 6.08 16.24
N ASN A 49 10.15 7.26 15.74
CA ASN A 49 11.00 8.48 15.72
C ASN A 49 12.32 8.31 14.95
N SER A 50 12.45 7.26 14.13
CA SER A 50 13.59 7.10 13.24
C SER A 50 13.51 8.05 12.03
N THR A 51 14.66 8.26 11.40
CA THR A 51 14.75 8.91 10.10
C THR A 51 14.86 7.82 9.03
N ILE A 52 13.92 7.80 8.10
CA ILE A 52 13.97 6.93 6.92
C ILE A 52 14.57 7.74 5.77
N THR A 53 15.71 7.28 5.26
CA THR A 53 16.36 7.83 4.09
C THR A 53 15.74 7.21 2.83
N ILE A 54 15.13 8.06 2.00
CA ILE A 54 14.48 7.68 0.75
C ILE A 54 15.36 8.15 -0.39
N ALA A 55 16.01 7.22 -1.07
CA ALA A 55 16.91 7.50 -2.18
C ALA A 55 16.18 7.31 -3.52
N PHE A 56 16.39 8.25 -4.44
CA PHE A 56 15.90 8.15 -5.82
C PHE A 56 17.01 7.64 -6.74
N MET A 57 16.81 6.42 -7.24
CA MET A 57 17.63 5.73 -8.23
C MET A 57 16.98 5.90 -9.59
N ASP A 58 17.76 6.25 -10.63
CA ASP A 58 17.30 6.26 -12.03
C ASP A 58 15.92 6.93 -12.25
N THR A 59 15.65 7.98 -11.48
CA THR A 59 14.37 8.69 -11.44
C THR A 59 14.56 10.12 -11.94
N SER A 60 13.75 10.54 -12.91
CA SER A 60 13.84 11.89 -13.45
C SER A 60 13.53 12.95 -12.38
N PRO A 61 14.10 14.17 -12.45
CA PRO A 61 13.78 15.24 -11.52
C PRO A 61 12.29 15.57 -11.42
N ALA A 62 11.56 15.45 -12.54
CA ALA A 62 10.12 15.67 -12.59
C ALA A 62 9.35 14.60 -11.79
N HIS A 63 9.66 13.32 -11.99
CA HIS A 63 9.03 12.24 -11.22
C HIS A 63 9.39 12.32 -9.74
N ARG A 64 10.67 12.58 -9.42
CA ARG A 64 11.13 12.78 -8.04
C ARG A 64 10.31 13.85 -7.33
N ALA A 65 10.09 15.00 -7.95
CA ALA A 65 9.31 16.10 -7.37
C ALA A 65 7.86 15.70 -7.10
N ILE A 66 7.22 14.94 -8.01
CA ILE A 66 5.84 14.46 -7.83
C ILE A 66 5.77 13.45 -6.67
N ILE A 67 6.66 12.44 -6.68
CA ILE A 67 6.71 11.38 -5.67
C ILE A 67 6.94 11.98 -4.28
N GLN A 68 8.00 12.79 -4.12
CA GLN A 68 8.34 13.43 -2.85
C GLN A 68 7.18 14.27 -2.32
N LYS A 69 6.63 15.17 -3.15
CA LYS A 69 5.51 16.04 -2.75
C LYS A 69 4.29 15.24 -2.33
N HIS A 70 3.99 14.14 -3.01
CA HIS A 70 2.81 13.33 -2.72
C HIS A 70 2.98 12.52 -1.42
N ILE A 71 4.17 11.98 -1.17
CA ILE A 71 4.52 11.32 0.09
C ILE A 71 4.47 12.31 1.26
N GLU A 72 5.15 13.45 1.14
CA GLU A 72 5.20 14.47 2.19
C GLU A 72 3.81 15.00 2.53
N LYS A 73 2.97 15.25 1.53
CA LYS A 73 1.60 15.73 1.74
C LYS A 73 0.73 14.73 2.48
N ASN A 74 0.79 13.45 2.12
CA ASN A 74 -0.20 12.47 2.55
C ASN A 74 0.26 11.63 3.75
N TYR A 75 1.55 11.30 3.86
CA TYR A 75 2.07 10.40 4.90
C TYR A 75 2.75 11.12 6.05
N ALA A 76 3.59 12.13 5.79
CA ALA A 76 4.33 12.82 6.84
C ALA A 76 3.44 13.36 7.99
N PRO A 77 2.22 13.88 7.74
CA PRO A 77 1.30 14.32 8.81
C PRO A 77 0.73 13.21 9.69
N LEU A 78 0.83 11.95 9.25
CA LEU A 78 0.16 10.80 9.86
C LEU A 78 1.10 9.93 10.69
N ILE A 79 2.40 10.09 10.50
CA ILE A 79 3.43 9.21 11.09
C ILE A 79 4.36 10.00 12.02
N ASN A 80 4.99 9.26 12.93
CA ASN A 80 6.07 9.71 13.79
C ASN A 80 7.43 9.22 13.27
N LEU A 81 7.67 9.44 11.97
CA LEU A 81 8.90 9.12 11.27
C LEU A 81 9.37 10.38 10.56
N LYS A 82 10.69 10.56 10.46
CA LYS A 82 11.30 11.65 9.67
C LYS A 82 11.64 11.11 8.29
N LEU A 83 11.19 11.78 7.25
CA LEU A 83 11.47 11.38 5.86
C LEU A 83 12.61 12.25 5.32
N LYS A 84 13.71 11.62 4.89
CA LYS A 84 14.86 12.31 4.31
C LYS A 84 15.04 11.87 2.87
N PHE A 85 14.78 12.74 1.91
CA PHE A 85 14.91 12.45 0.49
C PHE A 85 16.32 12.78 -0.01
N VAL A 86 16.95 11.85 -0.72
CA VAL A 86 18.31 11.99 -1.29
C VAL A 86 18.35 11.46 -2.72
N GLU A 87 19.41 11.79 -3.47
CA GLU A 87 19.71 11.19 -4.77
C GLU A 87 20.69 10.04 -4.62
N GLY A 88 20.67 9.12 -5.59
CA GLY A 88 21.59 7.99 -5.68
C GLY A 88 21.01 6.72 -5.06
N THR A 89 21.89 5.81 -4.65
CA THR A 89 21.52 4.46 -4.21
C THR A 89 21.56 4.27 -2.70
N GLN A 90 21.98 5.29 -1.95
CA GLN A 90 22.18 5.19 -0.50
C GLN A 90 20.91 5.61 0.25
N GLY A 91 20.01 4.66 0.48
CA GLY A 91 18.78 4.86 1.24
C GLY A 91 18.20 3.57 1.80
N ASP A 92 17.42 3.73 2.88
CA ASP A 92 16.63 2.67 3.51
C ASP A 92 15.52 2.20 2.57
N ILE A 93 14.88 3.16 1.89
CA ILE A 93 13.97 2.93 0.76
C ILE A 93 14.64 3.46 -0.50
N ARG A 94 14.67 2.66 -1.57
CA ARG A 94 15.28 3.02 -2.85
C ARG A 94 14.22 2.96 -3.95
N ILE A 95 13.80 4.14 -4.43
CA ILE A 95 12.74 4.31 -5.41
C ILE A 95 13.36 4.41 -6.81
N SER A 96 12.91 3.56 -7.73
CA SER A 96 13.24 3.65 -9.15
C SER A 96 11.99 3.89 -10.01
N THR A 97 12.18 4.59 -11.13
CA THR A 97 11.19 4.72 -12.21
C THR A 97 11.78 4.28 -13.55
N SER A 98 12.76 3.37 -13.52
CA SER A 98 13.45 2.89 -14.72
C SER A 98 12.49 2.15 -15.65
N ALA A 99 12.55 2.44 -16.95
CA ALA A 99 11.75 1.74 -17.94
C ALA A 99 12.13 0.26 -18.14
N ASP A 100 13.30 -0.15 -17.61
CA ASP A 100 13.78 -1.54 -17.68
C ASP A 100 13.15 -2.44 -16.60
N ILE A 101 12.44 -1.84 -15.64
CA ILE A 101 11.71 -2.55 -14.58
C ILE A 101 10.22 -2.37 -14.86
N ALA A 102 9.44 -3.44 -14.68
CA ALA A 102 8.02 -3.43 -14.95
C ALA A 102 7.19 -3.41 -13.67
N GLY A 103 6.13 -2.61 -13.68
CA GLY A 103 5.06 -2.60 -12.70
C GLY A 103 5.38 -1.78 -11.46
N ASP A 104 4.34 -1.41 -10.75
CA ASP A 104 4.44 -0.73 -9.46
C ASP A 104 4.59 -1.76 -8.34
N TRP A 105 5.52 -1.55 -7.42
CA TRP A 105 5.69 -2.43 -6.27
C TRP A 105 6.57 -1.80 -5.19
N SER A 106 6.46 -2.32 -3.97
CA SER A 106 7.40 -2.02 -2.90
C SER A 106 7.59 -3.21 -1.96
N ILE A 107 8.83 -3.37 -1.49
CA ILE A 107 9.14 -4.24 -0.37
C ILE A 107 8.47 -3.69 0.89
N VAL A 108 7.81 -4.58 1.63
CA VAL A 108 7.06 -4.19 2.82
C VAL A 108 8.02 -3.77 3.94
N GLY A 109 7.91 -2.51 4.36
CA GLY A 109 8.53 -1.99 5.57
C GLY A 109 10.04 -2.16 5.65
N THR A 110 10.54 -2.54 6.83
CA THR A 110 11.96 -2.81 7.09
C THR A 110 12.53 -3.99 6.32
N GLY A 111 11.71 -4.76 5.59
CA GLY A 111 12.20 -5.73 4.61
C GLY A 111 13.11 -5.09 3.56
N ALA A 112 12.92 -3.80 3.25
CA ALA A 112 13.79 -3.05 2.34
C ALA A 112 15.27 -3.04 2.76
N LEU A 113 15.56 -3.25 4.05
CA LEU A 113 16.92 -3.25 4.59
C LEU A 113 17.69 -4.55 4.28
N THR A 114 17.00 -5.61 3.84
CA THR A 114 17.65 -6.88 3.46
C THR A 114 17.98 -6.98 1.98
N GLU A 115 17.47 -6.04 1.18
CA GLU A 115 17.70 -6.02 -0.26
C GLU A 115 19.10 -5.48 -0.61
N PRO A 116 19.74 -5.95 -1.69
CA PRO A 116 21.03 -5.45 -2.13
C PRO A 116 21.01 -3.93 -2.37
N ALA A 117 22.09 -3.25 -1.96
CA ALA A 117 22.17 -1.79 -1.96
C ALA A 117 22.09 -1.14 -3.37
N ASN A 118 22.35 -1.92 -4.43
CA ASN A 118 22.27 -1.49 -5.82
C ASN A 118 20.93 -1.82 -6.50
N GLU A 119 19.99 -2.44 -5.77
CA GLU A 119 18.67 -2.80 -6.28
C GLU A 119 17.59 -1.88 -5.69
N PRO A 120 16.55 -1.50 -6.44
CA PRO A 120 15.44 -0.76 -5.88
C PRO A 120 14.67 -1.60 -4.86
N THR A 121 14.06 -0.93 -3.88
CA THR A 121 13.11 -1.55 -2.92
C THR A 121 11.68 -1.07 -3.16
N MET A 122 11.52 -0.16 -4.12
CA MET A 122 10.26 0.32 -4.64
C MET A 122 10.45 0.68 -6.10
N HIS A 123 9.51 0.27 -6.94
CA HIS A 123 9.43 0.71 -8.32
C HIS A 123 8.07 1.35 -8.59
N LEU A 124 8.08 2.41 -9.38
CA LEU A 124 6.89 3.10 -9.85
C LEU A 124 7.01 3.29 -11.35
N ASP A 125 6.08 2.71 -12.09
CA ASP A 125 6.02 2.93 -13.53
C ASP A 125 5.69 4.41 -13.77
N PRO A 126 6.35 5.10 -14.72
CA PRO A 126 6.08 6.50 -15.04
C PRO A 126 4.77 6.64 -15.84
N HIS A 127 3.64 6.40 -15.18
CA HIS A 127 2.30 6.41 -15.77
C HIS A 127 1.98 7.79 -16.37
N LYS A 128 1.46 7.80 -17.60
CA LYS A 128 1.03 9.04 -18.29
C LYS A 128 -0.17 9.70 -17.62
N ALA A 129 -1.06 8.90 -17.04
CA ALA A 129 -2.23 9.38 -16.31
C ALA A 129 -1.79 9.75 -14.88
N GLU A 130 -1.88 11.05 -14.57
CA GLU A 130 -1.33 11.60 -13.31
C GLU A 130 -2.07 11.10 -12.06
N ASP A 131 -3.37 10.82 -12.17
CA ASP A 131 -4.19 10.25 -11.10
C ASP A 131 -3.79 8.81 -10.76
N ILE A 132 -3.52 7.98 -11.77
CA ILE A 132 -2.99 6.62 -11.59
C ILE A 132 -1.61 6.66 -10.97
N PHE A 133 -0.71 7.53 -11.46
CA PHE A 133 0.63 7.66 -10.89
C PHE A 133 0.59 8.04 -9.41
N LYS A 134 -0.25 9.04 -9.05
CA LYS A 134 -0.44 9.47 -7.65
C LYS A 134 -1.03 8.35 -6.79
N MET A 135 -2.02 7.62 -7.30
CA MET A 135 -2.60 6.47 -6.60
C MET A 135 -1.52 5.43 -6.30
N ASN A 136 -0.70 5.06 -7.29
CA ASN A 136 0.36 4.07 -7.11
C ASN A 136 1.43 4.56 -6.13
N ILE A 137 1.82 5.84 -6.18
CA ILE A 137 2.71 6.43 -5.16
C ILE A 137 2.14 6.22 -3.76
N LEU A 138 0.84 6.46 -3.56
CA LEU A 138 0.23 6.26 -2.24
C LEU A 138 0.23 4.79 -1.84
N HIS A 139 -0.14 3.89 -2.75
CA HIS A 139 -0.21 2.45 -2.49
C HIS A 139 1.17 1.89 -2.14
N GLU A 140 2.16 2.11 -3.00
CA GLU A 140 3.51 1.55 -2.83
C GLU A 140 4.22 2.15 -1.62
N PHE A 141 4.05 3.44 -1.35
CA PHE A 141 4.59 4.02 -0.12
C PHE A 141 3.88 3.51 1.14
N GLY A 142 2.62 3.08 1.03
CA GLY A 142 1.92 2.36 2.09
C GLY A 142 2.63 1.05 2.44
N HIS A 143 2.99 0.25 1.43
CA HIS A 143 3.82 -0.94 1.62
C HIS A 143 5.16 -0.63 2.25
N ALA A 144 5.86 0.40 1.78
CA ALA A 144 7.14 0.80 2.34
C ALA A 144 7.06 1.21 3.83
N LEU A 145 5.87 1.59 4.32
CA LEU A 145 5.60 1.84 5.74
C LEU A 145 5.11 0.61 6.52
N GLY A 146 4.98 -0.54 5.87
CA GLY A 146 4.56 -1.80 6.47
C GLY A 146 3.09 -2.16 6.27
N LEU A 147 2.32 -1.39 5.49
CA LEU A 147 0.93 -1.75 5.18
C LEU A 147 0.87 -2.98 4.26
N ARG A 148 -0.21 -3.76 4.37
CA ARG A 148 -0.46 -4.94 3.54
C ARG A 148 -1.73 -4.75 2.73
N HIS A 149 -1.96 -5.61 1.74
CA HIS A 149 -3.16 -5.50 0.92
C HIS A 149 -4.43 -5.77 1.72
N GLU A 150 -5.40 -4.88 1.55
CA GLU A 150 -6.68 -4.94 2.27
C GLU A 150 -7.55 -6.10 1.77
N HIS A 151 -7.39 -6.52 0.50
CA HIS A 151 -8.05 -7.74 0.02
C HIS A 151 -7.49 -9.00 0.66
N GLN A 152 -6.40 -8.97 1.44
CA GLN A 152 -5.92 -10.12 2.22
C GLN A 152 -6.36 -10.05 3.68
N HIS A 153 -7.22 -9.09 4.05
CA HIS A 153 -7.72 -8.94 5.41
C HIS A 153 -8.44 -10.22 5.88
N PRO A 154 -8.23 -10.67 7.14
CA PRO A 154 -8.92 -11.84 7.70
C PRO A 154 -10.44 -11.79 7.56
N ASP A 155 -11.02 -10.61 7.79
CA ASP A 155 -12.46 -10.36 7.76
C ASP A 155 -13.00 -9.92 6.38
N ARG A 156 -12.18 -9.99 5.31
CA ARG A 156 -12.66 -9.64 3.97
C ARG A 156 -13.89 -10.47 3.59
N THR A 157 -14.82 -9.83 2.90
CA THR A 157 -16.11 -10.39 2.45
C THR A 157 -16.16 -10.69 0.94
N LEU A 158 -14.98 -10.80 0.30
CA LEU A 158 -14.84 -11.09 -1.13
C LEU A 158 -15.22 -12.54 -1.43
N ASP A 159 -16.10 -12.73 -2.41
CA ASP A 159 -16.54 -14.04 -2.89
C ASP A 159 -15.89 -14.31 -4.26
N PHE A 160 -14.83 -15.11 -4.28
CA PHE A 160 -14.03 -15.35 -5.48
C PHE A 160 -14.61 -16.47 -6.36
N ASN A 161 -14.70 -16.21 -7.66
CA ASN A 161 -14.93 -17.25 -8.66
C ASN A 161 -13.60 -17.96 -8.96
N LEU A 162 -13.24 -18.97 -8.14
CA LEU A 162 -11.95 -19.65 -8.19
C LEU A 162 -11.60 -20.23 -9.58
N PRO A 163 -12.49 -20.97 -10.28
CA PRO A 163 -12.19 -21.45 -11.62
C PRO A 163 -11.81 -20.32 -12.58
N ARG A 164 -12.58 -19.22 -12.56
CA ARG A 164 -12.34 -18.08 -13.46
C ARG A 164 -11.10 -17.29 -13.06
N LEU A 165 -10.83 -17.17 -11.75
CA LEU A 165 -9.64 -16.54 -11.22
C LEU A 165 -8.38 -17.26 -11.71
N TYR A 166 -8.28 -18.57 -11.49
CA TYR A 166 -7.13 -19.37 -11.91
C TYR A 166 -6.95 -19.37 -13.43
N GLU A 167 -8.03 -19.54 -14.20
CA GLU A 167 -7.98 -19.49 -15.67
C GLU A 167 -7.46 -18.13 -16.17
N LEU A 168 -8.01 -17.04 -15.64
CA LEU A 168 -7.67 -15.69 -16.07
C LEU A 168 -6.24 -15.31 -15.69
N TYR A 169 -5.80 -15.65 -14.48
CA TYR A 169 -4.45 -15.33 -14.01
C TYR A 169 -3.40 -16.18 -14.71
N LYS A 170 -3.67 -17.48 -14.97
CA LYS A 170 -2.79 -18.31 -15.79
C LYS A 170 -2.67 -17.76 -17.21
N LYS A 171 -3.78 -17.36 -17.82
CA LYS A 171 -3.80 -16.86 -19.20
C LYS A 171 -3.10 -15.49 -19.33
N LYS A 172 -3.31 -14.58 -18.38
CA LYS A 172 -2.80 -13.20 -18.48
C LYS A 172 -1.39 -13.02 -17.94
N PHE A 173 -1.06 -13.73 -16.86
CA PHE A 173 0.16 -13.50 -16.09
C PHE A 173 1.04 -14.75 -15.99
N ASN A 174 0.61 -15.87 -16.58
CA ASN A 174 1.29 -17.16 -16.50
C ASN A 174 1.48 -17.72 -15.07
N LEU A 175 0.78 -17.15 -14.08
CA LEU A 175 0.84 -17.59 -12.69
C LEU A 175 0.21 -18.96 -12.51
N ASP A 176 0.83 -19.79 -11.67
CA ASP A 176 0.24 -21.08 -11.31
C ASP A 176 -0.81 -20.94 -10.19
N THR A 177 -1.40 -22.07 -9.81
CA THR A 177 -2.45 -22.09 -8.77
C THR A 177 -1.93 -21.76 -7.38
N ILE A 178 -0.67 -22.05 -7.09
CA ILE A 178 -0.03 -21.78 -5.80
C ILE A 178 0.21 -20.27 -5.71
N ASP A 179 0.81 -19.67 -6.75
CA ASP A 179 1.03 -18.24 -6.84
C ASP A 179 -0.27 -17.44 -6.66
N VAL A 180 -1.32 -17.82 -7.38
CA VAL A 180 -2.63 -17.17 -7.27
C VAL A 180 -3.22 -17.35 -5.87
N HIS A 181 -3.02 -18.52 -5.24
CA HIS A 181 -3.48 -18.73 -3.89
C HIS A 181 -2.78 -17.79 -2.91
N GLU A 182 -1.45 -17.81 -2.86
CA GLU A 182 -0.65 -17.04 -1.90
C GLU A 182 -0.81 -15.51 -2.11
N GLN A 183 -0.90 -15.06 -3.35
CA GLN A 183 -0.93 -13.62 -3.66
C GLN A 183 -2.34 -13.01 -3.60
N ILE A 184 -3.38 -13.78 -3.96
CA ILE A 184 -4.74 -13.26 -4.11
C ILE A 184 -5.69 -13.83 -3.05
N LEU A 185 -5.63 -15.14 -2.81
CA LEU A 185 -6.62 -15.83 -1.99
C LEU A 185 -6.21 -15.97 -0.53
N GLU A 186 -4.94 -15.97 -0.21
CA GLU A 186 -4.50 -16.15 1.16
C GLU A 186 -4.88 -14.93 1.99
N LYS A 187 -5.55 -15.19 3.10
CA LYS A 187 -5.83 -14.19 4.12
C LYS A 187 -4.65 -14.14 5.08
N LEU A 188 -4.25 -12.94 5.47
CA LEU A 188 -3.20 -12.75 6.46
C LEU A 188 -3.64 -13.31 7.82
N LYS A 189 -2.68 -13.86 8.57
CA LYS A 189 -2.94 -14.44 9.88
C LYS A 189 -3.11 -13.31 10.90
N PRO A 190 -4.18 -13.28 11.70
CA PRO A 190 -4.37 -12.24 12.73
C PRO A 190 -3.19 -12.11 13.70
N ALA A 191 -2.48 -13.22 13.95
CA ALA A 191 -1.30 -13.22 14.79
C ALA A 191 -0.16 -12.37 14.21
N ASP A 192 -0.04 -12.21 12.90
CA ASP A 192 1.13 -11.61 12.24
C ASP A 192 0.91 -10.15 11.83
N ILE A 193 -0.30 -9.61 12.08
CA ILE A 193 -0.72 -8.31 11.60
C ILE A 193 -1.18 -7.41 12.73
N ILE A 194 -1.02 -6.11 12.51
CA ILE A 194 -1.82 -5.10 13.20
C ILE A 194 -2.95 -4.77 12.24
N ALA A 195 -4.15 -5.20 12.59
CA ALA A 195 -5.30 -5.04 11.74
C ALA A 195 -6.46 -4.40 12.50
N SER A 196 -7.37 -3.89 11.71
CA SER A 196 -8.62 -3.30 12.12
C SER A 196 -9.58 -3.51 10.97
N ASP A 197 -10.89 -3.54 11.23
CA ASP A 197 -11.94 -3.96 10.29
C ASP A 197 -11.69 -3.62 8.81
N TYR A 198 -11.96 -4.63 7.98
CA TYR A 198 -11.84 -4.58 6.53
C TYR A 198 -12.43 -3.30 5.89
N ASP A 199 -11.62 -2.63 5.07
CA ASP A 199 -11.95 -1.37 4.40
C ASP A 199 -11.90 -1.45 2.86
N PRO A 200 -13.04 -1.66 2.17
CA PRO A 200 -13.09 -1.63 0.71
C PRO A 200 -12.62 -0.32 0.06
N LYS A 201 -12.52 0.78 0.83
CA LYS A 201 -12.06 2.10 0.35
C LYS A 201 -10.58 2.38 0.66
N SER A 202 -9.88 1.44 1.29
CA SER A 202 -8.46 1.58 1.58
C SER A 202 -7.67 1.79 0.29
N ILE A 203 -6.65 2.65 0.34
CA ILE A 203 -5.66 2.75 -0.75
C ILE A 203 -5.00 1.39 -1.01
N MET A 204 -4.90 0.54 0.00
CA MET A 204 -4.26 -0.79 -0.05
C MET A 204 -5.20 -1.87 -0.61
N HIS A 205 -6.43 -1.53 -0.99
CA HIS A 205 -7.37 -2.48 -1.55
C HIS A 205 -7.14 -2.69 -3.04
N TYR A 206 -7.01 -3.94 -3.48
CA TYR A 206 -6.89 -4.27 -4.89
C TYR A 206 -8.15 -3.96 -5.70
N ASN A 207 -7.95 -3.57 -6.96
CA ASN A 207 -9.03 -3.52 -7.94
C ASN A 207 -9.29 -4.92 -8.50
N LEU A 208 -10.23 -5.62 -7.89
CA LEU A 208 -10.64 -6.97 -8.24
C LEU A 208 -11.84 -6.90 -9.16
N SER A 209 -11.65 -7.38 -10.39
CA SER A 209 -12.69 -7.37 -11.42
C SER A 209 -13.89 -8.24 -11.06
N ARG A 210 -15.10 -7.79 -11.41
CA ARG A 210 -16.32 -8.63 -11.40
C ARG A 210 -16.18 -9.95 -12.18
N LEU A 211 -15.19 -10.07 -13.07
CA LEU A 211 -14.94 -11.32 -13.79
C LEU A 211 -14.42 -12.44 -12.86
N ILE A 212 -13.76 -12.08 -11.76
CA ILE A 212 -13.17 -13.02 -10.80
C ILE A 212 -13.92 -13.05 -9.47
N LEU A 213 -15.01 -12.30 -9.33
CA LEU A 213 -15.87 -12.25 -8.16
C LEU A 213 -17.27 -12.79 -8.48
N TRP A 214 -17.85 -13.56 -7.58
CA TRP A 214 -19.21 -14.07 -7.72
C TRP A 214 -20.23 -13.00 -7.35
N LYS A 215 -21.04 -12.57 -8.33
CA LYS A 215 -22.22 -11.70 -8.12
C LYS A 215 -21.91 -10.38 -7.38
N GLN A 216 -20.64 -10.03 -7.23
CA GLN A 216 -20.15 -8.79 -6.65
C GLN A 216 -19.71 -7.83 -7.76
N LYS A 217 -19.77 -6.53 -7.47
CA LYS A 217 -19.24 -5.50 -8.35
C LYS A 217 -17.70 -5.51 -8.28
N THR A 218 -17.06 -4.98 -9.32
CA THR A 218 -15.62 -4.70 -9.29
C THR A 218 -15.29 -3.83 -8.07
N THR A 219 -14.27 -4.19 -7.29
CA THR A 219 -13.75 -3.29 -6.24
C THR A 219 -12.99 -2.18 -6.96
N GLY A 220 -13.52 -0.96 -6.95
CA GLY A 220 -12.99 0.14 -7.77
C GLY A 220 -11.59 0.61 -7.34
N TYR A 221 -11.00 1.53 -8.10
CA TYR A 221 -9.77 2.22 -7.70
C TYR A 221 -10.06 3.21 -6.56
N ASN A 222 -9.20 3.23 -5.55
CA ASN A 222 -9.22 4.20 -4.47
C ASN A 222 -8.05 5.17 -4.67
N PHE A 223 -8.31 6.45 -4.90
CA PHE A 223 -7.27 7.42 -5.28
C PHE A 223 -6.69 8.20 -4.09
N THR A 224 -7.14 7.92 -2.87
CA THR A 224 -6.77 8.65 -1.67
C THR A 224 -6.71 7.73 -0.47
N LEU A 225 -5.89 8.05 0.52
CA LEU A 225 -5.92 7.42 1.84
C LEU A 225 -7.32 7.55 2.47
N SER A 226 -7.93 6.43 2.80
CA SER A 226 -9.19 6.37 3.53
C SER A 226 -9.01 6.92 4.95
N ASN A 227 -10.11 7.20 5.65
CA ASN A 227 -10.05 7.58 7.07
C ASN A 227 -9.43 6.48 7.94
N ASN A 228 -9.58 5.25 7.47
CA ASN A 228 -9.11 4.03 8.05
C ASN A 228 -7.58 3.92 7.87
N ASP A 229 -7.06 4.02 6.64
CA ASP A 229 -5.61 4.07 6.36
C ASP A 229 -4.90 5.09 7.26
N LYS A 230 -5.46 6.31 7.31
CA LYS A 230 -4.91 7.42 8.10
C LYS A 230 -4.88 7.16 9.59
N ALA A 231 -5.75 6.30 10.09
CA ALA A 231 -5.83 5.99 11.49
C ALA A 231 -4.90 4.86 11.87
N LEU A 232 -4.84 3.81 11.04
CA LEU A 232 -3.88 2.75 11.23
C LEU A 232 -2.46 3.32 11.22
N LEU A 233 -2.12 4.19 10.25
CA LEU A 233 -0.82 4.87 10.20
C LEU A 233 -0.48 5.61 11.50
N ARG A 234 -1.45 6.35 12.07
CA ARG A 234 -1.27 7.04 13.37
C ARG A 234 -1.15 6.07 14.55
N SER A 235 -1.73 4.88 14.45
CA SER A 235 -1.64 3.86 15.49
C SER A 235 -0.30 3.13 15.46
N ILE A 236 0.22 2.83 14.26
CA ILE A 236 1.48 2.10 14.09
C ILE A 236 2.70 3.03 14.16
N TYR A 237 2.53 4.33 13.90
CA TYR A 237 3.55 5.36 14.09
C TYR A 237 3.02 6.54 14.94
N PRO A 238 2.70 6.33 16.22
CA PRO A 238 2.08 7.33 17.07
C PRO A 238 3.02 8.50 17.33
N ARG A 239 2.51 9.72 17.13
CA ARG A 239 3.22 10.94 17.53
C ARG A 239 3.17 11.08 19.06
N PRO A 240 4.21 11.66 19.68
CA PRO A 240 4.14 11.99 21.09
C PRO A 240 2.92 12.88 21.33
N GLU A 241 2.12 12.56 22.34
CA GLU A 241 1.12 13.48 22.88
C GLU A 241 1.84 14.80 23.22
N PRO A 242 1.29 15.97 22.89
CA PRO A 242 1.85 17.22 23.38
C PRO A 242 1.88 17.16 24.92
N GLU A 243 3.07 17.38 25.52
CA GLU A 243 3.21 17.35 26.98
C GLU A 243 2.12 18.21 27.62
N SER A 244 1.32 17.59 28.50
CA SER A 244 0.33 18.33 29.27
C SER A 244 1.07 19.32 30.17
N VAL A 245 1.03 20.61 29.83
CA VAL A 245 1.60 21.66 30.68
C VAL A 245 0.93 21.53 32.05
N PRO A 246 1.68 21.27 33.14
CA PRO A 246 1.07 21.18 34.45
C PRO A 246 0.47 22.55 34.78
N VAL A 247 -0.86 22.57 34.92
CA VAL A 247 -1.62 23.75 35.34
C VAL A 247 -1.10 24.12 36.73
N ARG A 248 -0.27 25.17 36.81
CA ARG A 248 0.11 25.77 38.09
C ARG A 248 -1.16 26.30 38.73
N ARG A 249 -1.63 25.64 39.80
CA ARG A 249 -2.72 26.16 40.61
C ARG A 249 -2.27 27.49 41.23
N PRO A 250 -3.03 28.59 41.09
CA PRO A 250 -2.72 29.82 41.81
C PRO A 250 -2.79 29.56 43.31
N ARG A 251 -1.84 30.15 44.04
CA ARG A 251 -1.80 30.15 45.51
C ARG A 251 -2.86 31.08 46.07
#